data_AF-A0A6A5ADF4-F1
#
_entry.id   AF-A0A6A5ADF4-F1
#
_cell.length_a   1.000
_cell.length_b   1.000
_cell.length_c   1.000
_cell.angle_alpha   90.00
_cell.angle_beta   90.00
_cell.angle_gamma   90.00
#
_symmetry.space_group_name_H-M   'P 1'
#
loop_
_entity.id
_entity.type
_entity.pdbx_description
1 polymer ?
#
loop_
_entity_poly.entity_id
_entity_poly.type
_entity_poly.pdbx_seq_one_letter_code
_entity_poly.pdbx_strand_id
1 'polypeptide(L)'
;QDCDVIGVTLSLYDTDNLTTPAAVAAAIDQWWRSLAALYPAEKLQLMNIGFPTSGATSAKGNIAGVDQAVSFYNAVRNSAWGQGNSWPTWGADFYDDKPASVSPTKSYGYFTAQRQAKASNFPLTQAG
;
A
#
# COMPACT_ATOMS: atom_id res chain seq x y z
N GLN A 1 -26.78 -12.25 2.64
CA GLN A 1 -25.69 -11.47 2.01
C GLN A 1 -24.74 -12.50 1.42
N ASP A 2 -24.84 -12.71 0.11
CA ASP A 2 -24.28 -13.88 -0.60
C ASP A 2 -23.00 -13.50 -1.39
N CYS A 3 -22.14 -12.65 -0.81
CA CYS A 3 -20.82 -12.42 -1.39
C CYS A 3 -19.84 -13.50 -0.90
N ASP A 4 -19.12 -14.11 -1.83
CA ASP A 4 -18.02 -15.05 -1.53
C ASP A 4 -16.76 -14.30 -1.07
N VAL A 5 -16.48 -13.14 -1.66
CA VAL A 5 -15.33 -12.30 -1.35
C VAL A 5 -15.75 -10.83 -1.27
N ILE A 6 -15.15 -10.10 -0.34
CA ILE A 6 -15.26 -8.66 -0.14
C ILE A 6 -13.87 -8.06 -0.39
N GLY A 7 -13.71 -7.43 -1.54
CA GLY A 7 -12.47 -6.75 -1.90
C GLY A 7 -12.30 -5.44 -1.14
N VAL A 8 -11.15 -5.26 -0.50
CA VAL A 8 -10.80 -4.08 0.29
C VAL A 8 -9.75 -3.24 -0.44
N THR A 9 -10.01 -1.94 -0.57
CA THR A 9 -9.03 -0.95 -1.01
C THR A 9 -8.77 0.04 0.13
N LEU A 10 -7.51 0.20 0.52
CA LEU A 10 -7.10 1.12 1.58
C LEU A 10 -6.33 2.31 0.98
N SER A 11 -6.97 3.47 0.91
CA SER A 11 -6.39 4.72 0.39
C SER A 11 -5.71 5.56 1.48
N LEU A 12 -4.69 4.99 2.13
CA LEU A 12 -4.14 5.52 3.39
C LEU A 12 -3.36 6.84 3.25
N TYR A 13 -2.79 7.13 2.08
CA TYR A 13 -1.84 8.24 1.88
C TYR A 13 -2.41 9.62 2.27
N ASP A 14 -3.69 9.86 1.99
CA ASP A 14 -4.36 11.13 2.29
C ASP A 14 -5.21 11.08 3.57
N THR A 15 -5.47 9.89 4.11
CA THR A 15 -6.39 9.68 5.24
C THR A 15 -5.68 9.48 6.57
N ASP A 16 -4.48 8.89 6.56
CA ASP A 16 -3.76 8.44 7.74
C ASP A 16 -2.35 9.05 7.84
N ASN A 17 -1.80 9.12 9.06
CA ASN A 17 -0.40 9.47 9.27
C ASN A 17 0.46 8.20 9.08
N LEU A 18 1.33 8.21 8.08
CA LEU A 18 2.17 7.08 7.67
C LEU A 18 3.66 7.42 7.75
N THR A 19 4.02 8.47 8.49
CA THR A 19 5.38 9.02 8.53
C THR A 19 6.41 8.11 9.22
N THR A 20 5.97 7.05 9.90
CA THR A 20 6.83 6.05 10.53
C THR A 20 6.35 4.62 10.27
N PRO A 21 7.23 3.61 10.26
CA PRO A 21 6.83 2.21 10.11
C PRO A 21 5.80 1.74 11.15
N ALA A 22 5.93 2.20 12.40
CA ALA A 22 4.98 1.87 13.46
C ALA A 22 3.59 2.46 13.19
N ALA A 23 3.51 3.68 12.64
CA ALA A 23 2.25 4.30 12.26
C ALA A 23 1.58 3.56 11.08
N VAL A 24 2.37 3.09 10.10
CA VAL A 24 1.86 2.26 9.00
C VAL A 24 1.27 0.95 9.51
N ALA A 25 1.99 0.24 10.39
CA ALA A 25 1.51 -1.01 10.99
C ALA A 25 0.22 -0.78 11.81
N ALA A 26 0.18 0.28 12.62
CA ALA A 26 -1.00 0.62 13.39
C ALA A 26 -2.22 0.94 12.51
N ALA A 27 -2.02 1.67 11.40
CA ALA A 27 -3.09 2.03 10.47
C ALA A 27 -3.72 0.80 9.81
N ILE A 28 -2.90 -0.11 9.26
CA ILE A 28 -3.45 -1.32 8.62
C ILE A 28 -4.16 -2.24 9.62
N ASP A 29 -3.57 -2.45 10.80
CA ASP A 29 -4.18 -3.28 11.85
C ASP A 29 -5.52 -2.67 12.32
N GLN A 30 -5.59 -1.35 12.48
CA GLN A 30 -6.81 -0.66 12.87
C GLN A 30 -7.92 -0.80 11.81
N TRP A 31 -7.60 -0.54 10.54
CA TRP A 31 -8.59 -0.61 9.45
C TRP A 31 -9.08 -2.05 9.25
N TRP A 32 -8.16 -3.02 9.28
CA TRP A 32 -8.54 -4.43 9.14
C TRP A 32 -9.42 -4.91 10.29
N ARG A 33 -9.09 -4.57 11.53
CA ARG A 33 -9.92 -4.87 12.71
C ARG A 33 -11.31 -4.26 12.59
N SER A 34 -11.40 -3.02 12.10
CA SER A 34 -12.68 -2.33 11.94
C SER A 34 -13.55 -3.00 10.87
N LEU A 35 -12.96 -3.45 9.76
CA LEU A 35 -13.67 -4.20 8.73
C LEU A 35 -14.11 -5.58 9.22
N ALA A 36 -13.25 -6.30 9.94
CA ALA A 36 -13.56 -7.62 10.48
C ALA A 36 -14.64 -7.60 11.58
N ALA A 37 -14.91 -6.43 12.18
CA ALA A 37 -16.05 -6.25 13.09
C ALA A 37 -17.40 -6.10 12.35
N LEU A 38 -17.37 -5.77 11.06
CA LEU A 38 -18.56 -5.54 10.23
C LEU A 38 -18.83 -6.68 9.24
N TYR A 39 -17.78 -7.35 8.79
CA TYR A 39 -17.82 -8.40 7.78
C TYR A 39 -17.09 -9.65 8.29
N PRO A 40 -17.53 -10.86 7.89
CA PRO A 40 -16.79 -12.08 8.21
C PRO A 40 -15.35 -11.98 7.69
N ALA A 41 -14.38 -12.19 8.58
CA ALA A 41 -12.96 -11.97 8.28
C ALA A 41 -12.47 -12.85 7.12
N GLU A 42 -13.00 -14.06 7.01
CA GLU A 42 -12.72 -15.03 5.95
C GLU A 42 -13.18 -14.57 4.56
N LYS A 43 -14.06 -13.56 4.49
CA LYS A 43 -14.51 -12.97 3.22
C LYS A 43 -13.69 -11.74 2.84
N LEU A 44 -12.92 -11.16 3.75
CA LEU A 44 -12.15 -9.94 3.47
C LEU A 44 -10.86 -10.29 2.71
N GLN A 45 -10.64 -9.61 1.58
CA GLN A 45 -9.41 -9.74 0.81
C GLN A 45 -8.85 -8.34 0.51
N LEU A 46 -7.61 -8.06 0.92
CA LEU A 46 -6.96 -6.81 0.55
C LEU A 46 -6.62 -6.85 -0.93
N MET A 47 -7.26 -5.97 -1.71
CA MET A 47 -7.11 -5.91 -3.17
C MET A 47 -6.16 -4.80 -3.59
N ASN A 48 -6.11 -3.71 -2.84
CA ASN A 48 -5.29 -2.56 -3.20
C ASN A 48 -4.88 -1.77 -1.96
N ILE A 49 -3.58 -1.49 -1.87
CA ILE A 49 -2.97 -0.55 -0.93
C ILE A 49 -1.74 0.03 -1.61
N GLY A 50 -1.40 1.29 -1.34
CA GLY A 50 -0.17 1.84 -1.91
C GLY A 50 0.28 3.13 -1.29
N PHE A 51 1.47 3.54 -1.73
CA PHE A 51 2.11 4.79 -1.36
C PHE A 51 2.79 5.38 -2.60
N PRO A 52 2.58 6.67 -2.90
CA PRO A 52 3.11 7.31 -4.10
C PRO A 52 4.62 7.57 -3.98
N THR A 53 5.36 7.39 -5.07
CA THR A 53 6.81 7.60 -5.11
C THR A 53 7.22 9.01 -5.56
N SER A 54 6.28 9.86 -5.93
CA SER A 54 6.53 11.25 -6.32
C SER A 54 5.31 12.15 -6.10
N GLY A 55 5.57 13.45 -5.95
CA GLY A 55 4.55 14.49 -5.92
C GLY A 55 4.39 15.20 -4.60
N ALA A 56 3.25 15.88 -4.41
CA ALA A 56 3.00 16.73 -3.25
C ALA A 56 2.87 15.92 -1.96
N THR A 57 3.28 16.51 -0.84
CA THR A 57 3.05 15.96 0.50
C THR A 57 1.55 15.99 0.81
N SER A 58 1.02 14.91 1.41
CA SER A 58 -0.40 14.84 1.78
C SER A 58 -0.73 15.78 2.94
N ALA A 59 -2.02 16.03 3.15
CA ALA A 59 -2.51 16.79 4.31
C ALA A 59 -2.19 16.12 5.66
N LYS A 60 -1.77 14.84 5.65
CA LYS A 60 -1.36 14.08 6.83
C LYS A 60 0.15 14.11 7.08
N GLY A 61 0.91 14.85 6.26
CA GLY A 61 2.35 14.97 6.36
C GLY A 61 3.12 13.83 5.68
N ASN A 62 2.45 12.97 4.90
CA ASN A 62 3.12 11.89 4.20
C ASN A 62 3.87 12.45 2.98
N ILE A 63 5.18 12.25 2.92
CA ILE A 63 6.01 12.73 1.82
C ILE A 63 6.07 11.62 0.77
N ALA A 64 5.62 11.91 -0.46
CA ALA A 64 5.75 10.98 -1.57
C ALA A 64 7.22 10.83 -1.96
N GLY A 65 7.66 9.59 -2.19
CA GLY A 65 9.07 9.31 -2.49
C GLY A 65 9.35 7.82 -2.59
N VAL A 66 10.37 7.44 -3.36
CA VAL A 66 10.74 6.02 -3.55
C VAL A 66 11.15 5.39 -2.21
N ASP A 67 11.99 6.07 -1.42
CA ASP A 67 12.43 5.57 -0.10
C ASP A 67 11.25 5.45 0.88
N GLN A 68 10.33 6.42 0.87
CA GLN A 68 9.14 6.40 1.71
C GLN A 68 8.18 5.27 1.28
N ALA A 69 8.01 5.02 -0.02
CA ALA A 69 7.24 3.89 -0.50
C ALA A 69 7.88 2.56 -0.09
N VAL A 70 9.20 2.38 -0.28
CA VAL A 70 9.92 1.19 0.20
C VAL A 70 9.70 0.97 1.69
N SER A 71 9.84 2.03 2.50
CA SER A 71 9.58 1.99 3.94
C SER A 71 8.14 1.58 4.26
N PHE A 72 7.17 2.16 3.56
CA PHE A 72 5.75 1.85 3.70
C PHE A 72 5.46 0.37 3.42
N TYR A 73 5.83 -0.15 2.25
CA TYR A 73 5.53 -1.55 1.90
C TYR A 73 6.26 -2.54 2.84
N ASN A 74 7.48 -2.22 3.28
CA ASN A 74 8.19 -3.02 4.28
C ASN A 74 7.52 -2.98 5.66
N ALA A 75 6.98 -1.83 6.06
CA ALA A 75 6.26 -1.68 7.32
C ALA A 75 4.93 -2.44 7.30
N VAL A 76 4.18 -2.37 6.19
CA VAL A 76 3.01 -3.23 5.98
C VAL A 76 3.45 -4.70 6.10
N ARG A 77 4.63 -5.06 5.56
CA ARG A 77 5.12 -6.46 5.57
C ARG A 77 5.44 -7.00 6.91
N ASN A 78 6.05 -6.18 7.73
CA ASN A 78 6.48 -6.58 9.04
C ASN A 78 5.39 -6.36 10.10
N SER A 79 4.23 -5.79 9.73
CA SER A 79 3.07 -5.67 10.62
C SER A 79 2.46 -7.03 10.98
N ALA A 80 1.70 -7.09 12.07
CA ALA A 80 0.99 -8.30 12.48
C ALA A 80 0.03 -8.77 11.37
N TRP A 81 -0.70 -7.83 10.75
CA TRP A 81 -1.50 -8.14 9.57
C TRP A 81 -0.68 -8.74 8.43
N GLY A 82 0.45 -8.12 8.06
CA GLY A 82 1.27 -8.56 6.92
C GLY A 82 1.96 -9.91 7.12
N GLN A 83 2.26 -10.29 8.36
CA GLN A 83 2.81 -11.61 8.70
C GLN A 83 1.73 -12.71 8.73
N GLY A 84 0.49 -12.35 9.06
CA GLY A 84 -0.63 -13.29 9.17
C GLY A 84 -1.45 -13.48 7.88
N ASN A 85 -1.20 -12.68 6.85
CA ASN A 85 -1.96 -12.70 5.59
C ASN A 85 -1.03 -12.85 4.38
N SER A 86 -1.52 -13.46 3.31
CA SER A 86 -0.81 -13.48 2.03
C SER A 86 -0.74 -12.07 1.45
N TRP A 87 0.44 -11.71 0.92
CA TRP A 87 0.67 -10.39 0.32
C TRP A 87 -0.32 -10.13 -0.83
N PRO A 88 -0.95 -8.95 -0.92
CA PRO A 88 -1.67 -8.59 -2.13
C PRO A 88 -0.65 -8.49 -3.27
N THR A 89 -0.89 -9.20 -4.38
CA THR A 89 -0.04 -9.15 -5.58
C THR A 89 -0.03 -7.77 -6.27
N TRP A 90 -0.79 -6.80 -5.75
CA TRP A 90 -1.01 -5.49 -6.35
C TRP A 90 -0.78 -4.41 -5.28
N GLY A 91 0.42 -3.83 -5.27
CA GLY A 91 0.55 -2.43 -4.82
C GLY A 91 -0.26 -1.57 -5.78
N ALA A 92 -0.76 -0.44 -5.30
CA ALA A 92 -1.87 0.27 -5.94
C ALA A 92 -1.82 0.36 -7.48
N ASP A 93 -0.61 0.47 -8.07
CA ASP A 93 -0.35 0.18 -9.48
C ASP A 93 0.93 -0.67 -9.67
N PHE A 94 1.04 -1.41 -10.78
CA PHE A 94 2.28 -2.09 -11.14
C PHE A 94 3.27 -1.15 -11.87
N TYR A 95 2.77 -0.32 -12.79
CA TYR A 95 3.53 0.71 -13.50
C TYR A 95 2.97 2.09 -13.16
N ASP A 96 3.82 3.11 -13.22
CA ASP A 96 3.32 4.49 -13.27
C ASP A 96 2.54 4.76 -14.55
N ASP A 97 1.48 5.55 -14.43
CA ASP A 97 0.61 5.91 -15.54
C ASP A 97 1.27 6.78 -16.61
N LYS A 98 2.31 7.56 -16.26
CA LYS A 98 2.97 8.49 -17.19
C LYS A 98 4.50 8.60 -17.00
N PRO A 99 5.27 8.77 -18.09
CA PRO A 99 6.74 8.89 -18.08
C PRO A 99 7.34 9.93 -17.14
N ALA A 100 6.63 11.04 -16.92
CA ALA A 100 7.13 12.21 -16.20
C ALA A 100 6.21 12.61 -15.04
N SER A 101 5.51 11.63 -14.45
CA SER A 101 4.52 11.94 -13.44
C SER A 101 5.13 12.40 -12.12
N VAL A 102 4.87 13.66 -11.79
CA VAL A 102 5.11 14.26 -10.46
C VAL A 102 3.82 14.36 -9.64
N SER A 103 2.76 13.64 -10.04
CA SER A 103 1.48 13.62 -9.34
C SER A 103 1.43 12.39 -8.43
N PRO A 104 1.04 12.52 -7.15
CA PRO A 104 0.89 11.37 -6.26
C PRO A 104 -0.03 10.30 -6.85
N THR A 105 -1.16 10.73 -7.42
CA THR A 105 -2.17 9.86 -8.06
C THR A 105 -1.69 9.07 -9.29
N LYS A 106 -0.44 9.24 -9.72
CA LYS A 106 0.11 8.62 -10.93
C LYS A 106 1.50 8.02 -10.71
N SER A 107 1.94 7.93 -9.44
CA SER A 107 3.27 7.49 -9.06
C SER A 107 3.27 6.30 -8.08
N TYR A 108 2.18 5.54 -8.04
CA TYR A 108 2.01 4.38 -7.15
C TYR A 108 2.68 3.11 -7.69
N GLY A 109 3.15 3.12 -8.95
CA GLY A 109 3.77 1.97 -9.60
C GLY A 109 5.03 1.49 -8.88
N TYR A 110 5.28 0.18 -8.89
CA TYR A 110 6.60 -0.35 -8.57
C TYR A 110 7.65 -0.03 -9.64
N PHE A 111 7.17 0.04 -10.88
CA PHE A 111 7.96 0.35 -12.05
C PHE A 111 7.56 1.72 -12.60
N THR A 112 8.50 2.39 -13.26
CA THR A 112 8.22 3.58 -14.07
C THR A 112 7.30 3.24 -15.24
N ALA A 113 6.74 4.25 -15.90
CA ALA A 113 5.96 4.04 -17.13
C ALA A 113 6.79 3.41 -18.28
N GLN A 114 8.12 3.51 -18.22
CA GLN A 114 9.07 2.88 -19.15
C GLN A 114 9.42 1.44 -18.74
N ARG A 115 8.70 0.89 -17.76
CA ARG A 115 8.88 -0.47 -17.24
C ARG A 115 10.24 -0.69 -16.58
N GLN A 116 10.91 0.38 -16.14
CA GLN A 116 12.14 0.31 -15.36
C GLN A 116 11.80 0.26 -13.87
N ALA A 117 12.49 -0.57 -13.10
CA ALA A 117 12.33 -0.63 -11.65
C ALA A 117 12.70 0.72 -11.01
N LYS A 118 11.92 1.18 -10.01
CA LYS A 118 12.20 2.45 -9.33
C LYS A 118 13.30 2.36 -8.28
N ALA A 119 13.51 1.18 -7.71
CA ALA A 119 14.58 0.87 -6.79
C ALA A 119 14.94 -0.62 -6.89
N SER A 120 16.16 -0.97 -6.46
CA SER A 120 16.52 -2.36 -6.23
C SER A 120 15.61 -2.96 -5.17
N ASN A 121 15.14 -4.20 -5.35
CA ASN A 121 14.30 -4.91 -4.39
C ASN A 121 12.97 -4.20 -4.08
N PHE A 122 12.38 -3.50 -5.05
CA PHE A 122 11.10 -2.80 -4.89
C PHE A 122 10.08 -3.26 -5.96
N PRO A 123 9.02 -3.98 -5.57
CA PRO A 123 8.71 -4.40 -4.20
C PRO A 123 9.63 -5.54 -3.76
N LEU A 124 9.83 -5.69 -2.44
CA LEU A 124 10.37 -6.92 -1.90
C LEU A 124 9.31 -8.01 -2.08
N THR A 125 9.50 -8.91 -3.04
CA THR A 125 8.74 -10.16 -3.08
C THR A 125 9.07 -10.99 -1.84
N GLN A 126 8.12 -11.76 -1.30
CA GLN A 126 8.49 -12.78 -0.31
C GLN A 126 9.56 -13.69 -0.93
N ALA A 127 10.66 -13.91 -0.21
CA ALA A 127 11.51 -15.05 -0.51
C ALA A 127 10.68 -16.29 -0.17
N GLY A 128 10.56 -17.22 -1.12
CA GLY A 128 9.90 -18.51 -0.91
C GLY A 128 10.63 -19.35 0.13
#